data_AF-A0A7V1HTU0-F1
#
_entry.id   AF-A0A7V1HTU0-F1
#
_cell.length_a   1.000
_cell.length_b   1.000
_cell.length_c   1.000
_cell.angle_alpha   90.00
_cell.angle_beta   90.00
_cell.angle_gamma   90.00
#
_symmetry.space_group_name_H-M   'P 1'
#
loop_
_entity.id
_entity.type
_entity.pdbx_description
1 polymer ?
#
loop_
_entity_poly.entity_id
_entity_poly.type
_entity_poly.pdbx_seq_one_letter_code
_entity_poly.pdbx_strand_id
1 'polypeptide(L)'
;MHVADRLIAVIEDKRAPVCVGLDPVLGRMPDPICREGGPLEQFRRFTLGVLRAVAPIVPVVKFQSACYERYGSGGIAILNEAITAARNLGLMIILDGKRADIAQSAQHYAAAAFDAVAQDGHPDLITVNPYLGSDGVLPFITERGDGRSVGAFVLVRTSNPSGDAIQAPLLQSGLTVAEHVASRVAEWGKVSVGSRGYSALGAVVGATKAHEGRSLRRLMPQQIILVPGYGAQGGSAEDVRSLFHDDGLGAIVTASRSVIYAPQQKGETWDQAVARAAKTFAETIRNVVQTPTSNPTTSTTPSSNPTTTTNTPTTP
;
A
#
# COMPACT_ATOMS: atom_id res chain seq x y z
N MET A 1 -3.76 19.67 7.91
CA MET A 1 -4.68 18.70 7.27
C MET A 1 -4.30 17.32 7.74
N HIS A 2 -5.27 16.50 8.14
CA HIS A 2 -5.06 15.12 8.58
C HIS A 2 -4.40 14.28 7.46
N VAL A 3 -3.44 13.40 7.82
CA VAL A 3 -2.61 12.69 6.83
C VAL A 3 -3.43 11.76 5.92
N ALA A 4 -4.45 11.09 6.47
CA ALA A 4 -5.32 10.23 5.67
C ALA A 4 -6.18 11.04 4.69
N ASP A 5 -6.66 12.22 5.10
CA ASP A 5 -7.47 13.08 4.24
C ASP A 5 -6.63 13.59 3.05
N ARG A 6 -5.38 13.99 3.32
CA ARG A 6 -4.42 14.38 2.27
C ARG A 6 -4.11 13.21 1.34
N LEU A 7 -3.94 12.00 1.87
CA LEU A 7 -3.69 10.79 1.06
C LEU A 7 -4.84 10.51 0.09
N ILE A 8 -6.09 10.56 0.57
CA ILE A 8 -7.25 10.37 -0.31
C ILE A 8 -7.33 11.49 -1.35
N ALA A 9 -7.09 12.75 -0.96
CA ALA A 9 -7.14 13.88 -1.88
C ALA A 9 -6.15 13.74 -3.05
N VAL A 10 -4.90 13.34 -2.79
CA VAL A 10 -3.91 13.15 -3.87
C VAL A 10 -4.25 11.94 -4.76
N ILE A 11 -4.85 10.88 -4.20
CA ILE A 11 -5.28 9.71 -4.96
C ILE A 11 -6.39 10.09 -5.95
N GLU A 12 -7.35 10.90 -5.50
CA GLU A 12 -8.45 11.38 -6.34
C GLU A 12 -7.96 12.33 -7.42
N ASP A 13 -7.08 13.28 -7.08
CA ASP A 13 -6.48 14.21 -8.05
C ASP A 13 -5.76 13.47 -9.19
N LYS A 14 -4.91 12.48 -8.84
CA LYS A 14 -4.20 11.66 -9.83
C LYS A 14 -5.07 10.56 -10.45
N ARG A 15 -6.24 10.28 -9.88
CA ARG A 15 -7.10 9.14 -10.20
C ARG A 15 -6.31 7.84 -10.30
N ALA A 16 -5.40 7.62 -9.36
CA ALA A 16 -4.43 6.53 -9.43
C ALA A 16 -4.13 6.04 -8.01
N PRO A 17 -4.84 5.03 -7.48
CA PRO A 17 -4.58 4.49 -6.14
C PRO A 17 -3.33 3.59 -6.17
N VAL A 18 -2.20 4.20 -6.51
CA VAL A 18 -0.92 3.53 -6.73
C VAL A 18 0.19 4.19 -5.95
N CYS A 19 1.20 3.39 -5.63
CA CYS A 19 2.39 3.78 -4.91
C CYS A 19 3.61 3.19 -5.63
N VAL A 20 4.57 4.04 -6.03
CA VAL A 20 5.82 3.56 -6.62
C VAL A 20 6.87 3.38 -5.53
N GLY A 21 7.40 2.16 -5.41
CA GLY A 21 8.50 1.83 -4.51
C GLY A 21 9.85 2.22 -5.11
N LEU A 22 10.62 3.03 -4.39
CA LEU A 22 12.01 3.36 -4.68
C LEU A 22 12.90 2.42 -3.88
N ASP A 23 13.06 1.21 -4.42
CA ASP A 23 13.90 0.15 -3.85
C ASP A 23 15.14 -0.14 -4.77
N PRO A 24 16.00 0.86 -5.04
CA PRO A 24 17.13 0.72 -5.94
C PRO A 24 18.16 -0.31 -5.46
N VAL A 25 18.82 -0.94 -6.44
CA VAL A 25 19.87 -1.94 -6.30
C VAL A 25 20.92 -1.63 -7.36
N LEU A 26 22.15 -1.36 -6.93
CA LEU A 26 23.24 -0.92 -7.82
C LEU A 26 23.44 -1.81 -9.05
N GLY A 27 23.37 -3.14 -8.88
CA GLY A 27 23.58 -4.09 -9.98
C GLY A 27 22.47 -4.10 -11.05
N ARG A 28 21.43 -3.28 -10.91
CA ARG A 28 20.33 -3.15 -11.88
C ARG A 28 20.20 -1.74 -12.45
N MET A 29 21.15 -0.86 -12.15
CA MET A 29 21.12 0.51 -12.64
C MET A 29 21.29 0.54 -14.17
N PRO A 30 20.62 1.46 -14.87
CA PRO A 30 20.76 1.59 -16.32
C PRO A 30 22.14 2.13 -16.69
N ASP A 31 22.69 1.69 -17.84
CA ASP A 31 24.05 2.03 -18.27
C ASP A 31 24.42 3.52 -18.18
N PRO A 32 23.55 4.49 -18.56
CA PRO A 32 23.89 5.91 -18.46
C PRO A 32 24.18 6.38 -17.03
N ILE A 33 23.59 5.72 -16.02
CA ILE A 33 23.87 6.02 -14.60
C ILE A 33 25.22 5.43 -14.19
N CYS A 34 25.56 4.23 -14.67
CA CYS A 34 26.78 3.52 -14.28
C CYS A 34 28.08 4.13 -14.83
N ARG A 35 28.00 5.03 -15.83
CA ARG A 35 29.17 5.58 -16.53
C ARG A 35 29.93 6.66 -15.74
N GLU A 36 29.31 7.25 -14.72
CA GLU A 36 29.84 8.42 -14.04
C GLU A 36 29.63 8.34 -12.52
N GLY A 37 30.63 8.78 -11.77
CA GLY A 37 30.58 8.83 -10.31
C GLY A 37 30.74 7.48 -9.62
N GLY A 38 30.95 7.52 -8.30
CA GLY A 38 31.01 6.33 -7.47
C GLY A 38 29.62 5.75 -7.15
N PRO A 39 29.54 4.55 -6.54
CA PRO A 39 28.28 3.86 -6.28
C PRO A 39 27.20 4.70 -5.58
N LEU A 40 27.58 5.51 -4.59
CA LEU A 40 26.63 6.39 -3.89
C LEU A 40 26.05 7.48 -4.79
N GLU A 41 26.86 8.09 -5.66
CA GLU A 41 26.39 9.12 -6.58
C GLU A 41 25.49 8.52 -7.66
N GLN A 42 25.82 7.33 -8.15
CA GLN A 42 24.97 6.57 -9.07
C GLN A 42 23.60 6.26 -8.44
N PHE A 43 23.62 5.78 -7.20
CA PHE A 43 22.42 5.49 -6.42
C PHE A 43 21.56 6.74 -6.19
N ARG A 44 22.20 7.86 -5.83
CA ARG A 44 21.56 9.17 -5.66
C ARG A 44 20.90 9.64 -6.96
N ARG A 45 21.66 9.70 -8.06
CA ARG A 45 21.18 10.15 -9.38
C ARG A 45 19.99 9.32 -9.86
N PHE A 46 20.07 8.01 -9.72
CA PHE A 46 18.98 7.13 -10.09
C PHE A 46 17.74 7.39 -9.24
N THR A 47 17.88 7.44 -7.92
CA THR A 47 16.76 7.70 -7.00
C THR A 47 16.05 9.01 -7.33
N LEU A 48 16.80 10.11 -7.48
CA LEU A 48 16.23 11.42 -7.81
C LEU A 48 15.65 11.47 -9.23
N GLY A 49 16.25 10.77 -10.20
CA GLY A 49 15.72 10.70 -11.55
C GLY A 49 14.41 9.90 -11.63
N VAL A 50 14.30 8.79 -10.89
CA VAL A 50 13.04 8.05 -10.75
C VAL A 50 11.95 8.96 -10.16
N LEU A 51 12.24 9.72 -9.10
CA LEU A 51 11.27 10.65 -8.52
C LEU A 51 10.74 11.65 -9.55
N ARG A 52 11.63 12.30 -10.31
CA ARG A 52 11.24 13.24 -11.37
C ARG A 52 10.38 12.58 -12.45
N ALA A 53 10.71 11.34 -12.84
CA ALA A 53 9.98 10.60 -13.86
C ALA A 53 8.56 10.22 -13.42
N VAL A 54 8.36 9.85 -12.14
CA VAL A 54 7.07 9.35 -11.65
C VAL A 54 6.17 10.44 -11.05
N ALA A 55 6.74 11.55 -10.57
CA ALA A 55 5.99 12.61 -9.88
C ALA A 55 4.76 13.16 -10.64
N PRO A 56 4.81 13.36 -11.96
CA PRO A 56 3.63 13.83 -12.70
C PRO A 56 2.48 12.83 -12.69
N ILE A 57 2.76 11.55 -12.47
CA ILE A 57 1.88 10.41 -12.77
C ILE A 57 1.25 9.82 -11.51
N VAL A 58 2.03 9.63 -10.45
CA VAL A 58 1.60 8.88 -9.26
C VAL A 58 1.39 9.79 -8.06
N PRO A 59 0.48 9.47 -7.14
CA PRO A 59 0.27 10.29 -5.94
C PRO A 59 1.24 9.97 -4.80
N VAL A 60 1.75 8.73 -4.75
CA VAL A 60 2.50 8.21 -3.61
C VAL A 60 3.79 7.56 -4.05
N VAL A 61 4.85 7.80 -3.29
CA VAL A 61 6.11 7.05 -3.37
C VAL A 61 6.44 6.39 -2.05
N LYS A 62 7.12 5.24 -2.10
CA LYS A 62 7.55 4.48 -0.92
C LYS A 62 9.03 4.19 -0.96
N PHE A 63 9.75 4.58 0.08
CA PHE A 63 11.18 4.30 0.21
C PHE A 63 11.40 3.08 1.10
N GLN A 64 11.99 2.00 0.58
CA GLN A 64 12.39 0.86 1.41
C GLN A 64 13.69 1.18 2.16
N SER A 65 13.60 1.41 3.48
CA SER A 65 14.72 1.96 4.26
C SER A 65 15.98 1.10 4.17
N ALA A 66 15.84 -0.23 4.10
CA ALA A 66 16.97 -1.15 3.99
C ALA A 66 17.83 -0.94 2.72
N CYS A 67 17.23 -0.45 1.61
CA CYS A 67 17.97 -0.13 0.39
C CYS A 67 18.95 1.05 0.58
N TYR A 68 18.67 1.92 1.55
CA TYR A 68 19.48 3.10 1.88
C TYR A 68 20.41 2.80 3.06
N GLU A 69 19.90 2.21 4.12
CA GLU A 69 20.64 1.87 5.35
C GLU A 69 21.90 1.03 5.07
N ARG A 70 21.86 0.14 4.07
CA ARG A 70 23.01 -0.69 3.66
C ARG A 70 24.24 0.09 3.19
N TYR A 71 24.11 1.39 2.91
CA TYR A 71 25.21 2.27 2.52
C TYR A 71 25.62 3.24 3.64
N GLY A 72 25.25 2.94 4.89
CA GLY A 72 25.60 3.74 6.06
C GLY A 72 25.07 5.17 5.97
N SER A 73 25.80 6.12 6.56
CA SER A 73 25.41 7.53 6.60
C SER A 73 25.21 8.15 5.22
N GLY A 74 25.99 7.73 4.20
CA GLY A 74 25.82 8.20 2.83
C GLY A 74 24.47 7.79 2.23
N GLY A 75 24.02 6.56 2.49
CA GLY A 75 22.69 6.12 2.07
C GLY A 75 21.56 6.84 2.80
N ILE A 76 21.72 7.08 4.10
CA ILE A 76 20.76 7.87 4.89
C ILE A 76 20.66 9.32 4.39
N ALA A 77 21.79 9.94 4.04
CA ALA A 77 21.80 11.28 3.46
C ALA A 77 21.01 11.32 2.14
N ILE A 78 21.18 10.33 1.27
CA ILE A 78 20.42 10.21 0.01
C ILE A 78 18.92 9.98 0.28
N LEU A 79 18.57 9.17 1.30
CA LEU A 79 17.17 8.97 1.69
C LEU A 79 16.53 10.30 2.09
N ASN A 80 17.19 11.08 2.95
CA ASN A 80 16.69 12.38 3.41
C ASN A 80 16.51 13.34 2.25
N GLU A 81 17.51 13.43 1.36
CA GLU A 81 17.43 14.25 0.15
C GLU A 81 16.26 13.82 -0.76
N ALA A 82 16.07 12.52 -0.95
CA ALA A 82 14.98 11.99 -1.78
C ALA A 82 13.59 12.27 -1.17
N ILE A 83 13.46 12.24 0.15
CA ILE A 83 12.22 12.61 0.86
C ILE A 83 11.92 14.11 0.67
N THR A 84 12.91 14.98 0.83
CA THR A 84 12.77 16.42 0.53
C THR A 84 12.36 16.66 -0.92
N ALA A 85 13.05 16.01 -1.87
CA ALA A 85 12.75 16.11 -3.29
C ALA A 85 11.32 15.63 -3.63
N ALA A 86 10.89 14.50 -3.06
CA ALA A 86 9.54 13.98 -3.27
C ALA A 86 8.46 14.93 -2.76
N ARG A 87 8.68 15.57 -1.60
CA ARG A 87 7.77 16.59 -1.05
C ARG A 87 7.69 17.81 -1.96
N ASN A 88 8.82 18.32 -2.43
CA ASN A 88 8.85 19.47 -3.35
C ASN A 88 8.16 19.16 -4.69
N LEU A 89 8.10 17.89 -5.07
CA LEU A 89 7.37 17.39 -6.24
C LEU A 89 5.88 17.13 -5.95
N GLY A 90 5.38 17.41 -4.74
CA GLY A 90 3.98 17.26 -4.35
C GLY A 90 3.54 15.81 -4.06
N LEU A 91 4.49 14.89 -3.87
CA LEU A 91 4.18 13.48 -3.60
C LEU A 91 3.86 13.23 -2.13
N MET A 92 2.98 12.27 -1.88
CA MET A 92 2.86 11.62 -0.56
C MET A 92 3.98 10.60 -0.37
N ILE A 93 4.55 10.55 0.82
CA ILE A 93 5.76 9.78 1.09
C ILE A 93 5.50 8.71 2.14
N ILE A 94 5.80 7.46 1.80
CA ILE A 94 5.80 6.34 2.74
C ILE A 94 7.25 5.91 3.00
N LEU A 95 7.66 5.88 4.27
CA LEU A 95 8.90 5.21 4.68
C LEU A 95 8.59 3.76 5.07
N ASP A 96 9.10 2.80 4.29
CA ASP A 96 8.88 1.39 4.56
C ASP A 96 9.99 0.83 5.46
N GLY A 97 9.94 1.19 6.75
CA GLY A 97 10.94 0.83 7.76
C GLY A 97 10.56 -0.32 8.71
N LYS A 98 9.29 -0.76 8.70
CA LYS A 98 8.75 -1.87 9.51
C LYS A 98 9.19 -1.83 10.98
N ARG A 99 9.20 -0.63 11.58
CA ARG A 99 9.70 -0.43 12.95
C ARG A 99 8.88 -1.25 13.95
N ALA A 100 9.54 -1.77 14.98
CA ALA A 100 8.99 -2.74 15.91
C ALA A 100 9.71 -2.60 17.26
N ASP A 101 9.22 -1.71 18.12
CA ASP A 101 9.80 -1.49 19.44
C ASP A 101 8.67 -1.15 20.43
N ILE A 102 8.99 -1.00 21.71
CA ILE A 102 8.03 -0.73 22.79
C ILE A 102 8.29 0.61 23.47
N ALA A 103 7.27 1.13 24.15
CA ALA A 103 7.35 2.27 25.06
C ALA A 103 8.19 3.45 24.49
N GLN A 104 9.26 3.83 25.19
CA GLN A 104 10.08 4.99 24.86
C GLN A 104 10.84 4.84 23.53
N SER A 105 11.30 3.65 23.18
CA SER A 105 11.99 3.40 21.91
C SER A 105 11.04 3.60 20.72
N ALA A 106 9.79 3.17 20.84
CA ALA A 106 8.77 3.44 19.83
C ALA A 106 8.52 4.95 19.64
N GLN A 107 8.54 5.73 20.73
CA GLN A 107 8.46 7.19 20.66
C GLN A 107 9.68 7.80 19.96
N HIS A 108 10.89 7.28 20.19
CA HIS A 108 12.09 7.72 19.48
C HIS A 108 12.02 7.42 17.98
N TYR A 109 11.46 6.28 17.57
CA TYR A 109 11.24 6.00 16.15
C TYR A 109 10.18 6.91 15.51
N ALA A 110 9.09 7.20 16.23
CA ALA A 110 8.08 8.16 15.77
C ALA A 110 8.67 9.57 15.63
N ALA A 111 9.48 10.01 16.60
CA ALA A 111 10.24 11.26 16.54
C ALA A 111 11.24 11.24 15.37
N ALA A 112 12.00 10.17 15.16
CA ALA A 112 12.93 10.07 14.03
C ALA A 112 12.21 10.15 12.67
N ALA A 113 11.00 9.62 12.56
CA ALA A 113 10.20 9.70 11.35
C ALA A 113 9.65 11.12 11.06
N PHE A 114 9.59 12.01 12.06
CA PHE A 114 8.98 13.33 11.91
C PHE A 114 9.97 14.49 12.13
N ASP A 115 10.80 14.39 13.17
CA ASP A 115 11.71 15.43 13.66
C ASP A 115 13.09 15.39 12.98
N ALA A 116 13.60 14.22 12.61
CA ALA A 116 14.97 14.09 12.10
C ALA A 116 15.19 14.78 10.73
N VAL A 117 14.13 15.30 10.13
CA VAL A 117 14.18 16.06 8.87
C VAL A 117 13.41 17.39 8.97
N ALA A 118 13.19 17.90 10.18
CA ALA A 118 12.27 18.99 10.49
C ALA A 118 12.68 20.40 10.05
N GLN A 119 13.45 20.56 8.97
CA GLN A 119 13.42 21.81 8.20
C GLN A 119 13.09 21.62 6.71
N ASP A 120 13.44 20.48 6.10
CA ASP A 120 13.30 20.29 4.65
C ASP A 120 12.39 19.12 4.20
N GLY A 121 12.06 18.16 5.09
CA GLY A 121 10.97 17.21 4.80
C GLY A 121 10.99 15.83 5.45
N HIS A 122 9.89 15.43 6.10
CA HIS A 122 9.68 14.09 6.70
C HIS A 122 8.83 13.14 5.81
N PRO A 123 8.81 11.82 6.03
CA PRO A 123 7.77 10.94 5.49
C PRO A 123 6.37 11.32 6.02
N ASP A 124 5.34 11.09 5.22
CA ASP A 124 3.95 11.28 5.64
C ASP A 124 3.42 10.05 6.38
N LEU A 125 3.79 8.84 5.94
CA LEU A 125 3.44 7.58 6.59
C LEU A 125 4.66 6.66 6.77
N ILE A 126 4.59 5.74 7.72
CA ILE A 126 5.63 4.72 7.96
C ILE A 126 5.03 3.32 8.11
N THR A 127 5.76 2.26 7.73
CA THR A 127 5.33 0.89 8.05
C THR A 127 5.82 0.45 9.44
N VAL A 128 4.96 -0.25 10.19
CA VAL A 128 5.26 -0.74 11.56
C VAL A 128 4.81 -2.19 11.73
N ASN A 129 5.52 -2.96 12.56
CA ASN A 129 5.16 -4.33 12.89
C ASN A 129 4.42 -4.34 14.25
N PRO A 130 3.18 -4.87 14.32
CA PRO A 130 2.36 -4.79 15.52
C PRO A 130 2.67 -5.85 16.58
N TYR A 131 3.66 -6.71 16.36
CA TYR A 131 3.90 -7.90 17.18
C TYR A 131 4.00 -7.59 18.69
N LEU A 132 4.52 -6.42 19.05
CA LEU A 132 4.74 -6.02 20.44
C LEU A 132 3.54 -5.33 21.11
N GLY A 133 2.46 -5.06 20.35
CA GLY A 133 1.24 -4.48 20.87
C GLY A 133 1.05 -2.99 20.52
N SER A 134 0.03 -2.38 21.13
CA SER A 134 -0.42 -1.03 20.80
C SER A 134 0.57 0.06 21.17
N ASP A 135 1.35 -0.13 22.24
CA ASP A 135 2.37 0.81 22.69
C ASP A 135 3.53 0.96 21.69
N GLY A 136 3.76 -0.05 20.85
CA GLY A 136 4.68 0.03 19.70
C GLY A 136 4.08 0.68 18.43
N VAL A 137 2.77 0.90 18.38
CA VAL A 137 2.04 1.37 17.19
C VAL A 137 1.49 2.78 17.36
N LEU A 138 0.79 3.03 18.47
CA LEU A 138 0.12 4.30 18.75
C LEU A 138 1.04 5.52 18.68
N PRO A 139 2.32 5.48 19.12
CA PRO A 139 3.20 6.65 19.05
C PRO A 139 3.34 7.29 17.65
N PHE A 140 3.13 6.52 16.59
CA PHE A 140 3.24 7.03 15.21
C PHE A 140 2.01 7.82 14.75
N ILE A 141 0.84 7.56 15.33
CA ILE A 141 -0.43 8.20 14.95
C ILE A 141 -0.95 9.18 16.00
N THR A 142 -0.32 9.24 17.17
CA THR A 142 -0.65 10.23 18.20
C THR A 142 -0.36 11.63 17.70
N GLU A 143 -1.35 12.50 17.79
CA GLU A 143 -1.21 13.93 17.47
C GLU A 143 -0.19 14.59 18.40
N ARG A 144 0.69 15.40 17.82
CA ARG A 144 1.73 16.14 18.54
C ARG A 144 1.22 17.54 18.91
N GLY A 145 2.00 18.27 19.71
CA GLY A 145 1.60 19.60 20.22
C GLY A 145 1.31 20.66 19.16
N ASP A 146 1.65 20.42 17.88
CA ASP A 146 1.36 21.28 16.73
C ASP A 146 0.15 20.81 15.89
N GLY A 147 -0.62 19.84 16.39
CA GLY A 147 -1.80 19.30 15.71
C GLY A 147 -1.50 18.36 14.55
N ARG A 148 -0.25 17.89 14.42
CA ARG A 148 0.17 16.97 13.34
C ARG A 148 0.57 15.61 13.91
N SER A 149 0.38 14.57 13.11
CA SER A 149 0.92 13.23 13.35
C SER A 149 1.55 12.70 12.07
N VAL A 150 2.37 11.67 12.19
CA VAL A 150 2.67 10.79 11.05
C VAL A 150 1.43 9.89 10.84
N GLY A 151 1.33 9.22 9.70
CA GLY A 151 0.47 8.05 9.52
C GLY A 151 1.27 6.75 9.66
N ALA A 152 0.59 5.63 9.90
CA ALA A 152 1.26 4.33 9.95
C ALA A 152 0.50 3.26 9.18
N PHE A 153 1.23 2.36 8.52
CA PHE A 153 0.70 1.12 7.96
C PHE A 153 1.20 -0.07 8.76
N VAL A 154 0.28 -0.75 9.44
CA VAL A 154 0.59 -1.91 10.28
C VAL A 154 0.69 -3.17 9.45
N LEU A 155 1.72 -4.00 9.64
CA LEU A 155 1.80 -5.32 9.01
C LEU A 155 0.69 -6.24 9.53
N VAL A 156 -0.30 -6.56 8.67
CA VAL A 156 -1.43 -7.43 9.03
C VAL A 156 -1.28 -8.80 8.36
N ARG A 157 -1.18 -8.79 7.02
CA ARG A 157 -1.12 -10.02 6.22
C ARG A 157 -0.13 -9.83 5.08
N THR A 158 1.03 -10.45 5.13
CA THR A 158 2.05 -10.29 4.11
C THR A 158 1.97 -11.40 3.05
N SER A 159 2.49 -11.14 1.85
CA SER A 159 2.40 -12.03 0.70
C SER A 159 3.52 -13.08 0.61
N ASN A 160 4.50 -13.06 1.52
CA ASN A 160 5.58 -14.04 1.51
C ASN A 160 5.07 -15.42 1.98
N PRO A 161 5.49 -16.53 1.35
CA PRO A 161 5.01 -17.88 1.70
C PRO A 161 5.19 -18.25 3.18
N SER A 162 6.30 -17.84 3.79
CA SER A 162 6.56 -18.12 5.21
C SER A 162 5.69 -17.33 6.18
N GLY A 163 4.92 -16.34 5.70
CA GLY A 163 3.99 -15.57 6.54
C GLY A 163 2.88 -16.45 7.11
N ASP A 164 2.46 -17.48 6.38
CA ASP A 164 1.38 -18.39 6.79
C ASP A 164 1.70 -19.15 8.07
N ALA A 165 2.98 -19.37 8.39
CA ALA A 165 3.40 -20.02 9.64
C ALA A 165 2.99 -19.22 10.89
N ILE A 166 2.82 -17.90 10.77
CA ILE A 166 2.49 -17.00 11.88
C ILE A 166 1.12 -16.35 11.71
N GLN A 167 0.74 -16.00 10.49
CA GLN A 167 -0.42 -15.13 10.21
C GLN A 167 -1.70 -15.91 9.92
N ALA A 168 -1.59 -17.14 9.41
CA ALA A 168 -2.73 -17.99 9.06
C ALA A 168 -3.28 -18.92 10.17
N PRO A 169 -2.57 -19.24 11.28
CA PRO A 169 -3.14 -20.08 12.33
C PRO A 169 -4.44 -19.51 12.90
N LEU A 170 -5.39 -20.39 13.21
CA LEU A 170 -6.65 -20.05 13.88
C LEU A 170 -6.44 -19.89 15.39
N LEU A 171 -7.00 -18.83 15.93
CA LEU A 171 -7.11 -18.60 17.36
C LEU A 171 -8.37 -19.28 17.92
N GLN A 172 -8.45 -19.40 19.24
CA GLN A 172 -9.64 -19.93 19.92
C GLN A 172 -10.91 -19.11 19.61
N SER A 173 -10.77 -17.83 19.25
CA SER A 173 -11.89 -16.98 18.82
C SER A 173 -12.46 -17.34 17.45
N GLY A 174 -11.83 -18.26 16.70
CA GLY A 174 -12.19 -18.61 15.32
C GLY A 174 -11.64 -17.66 14.26
N LEU A 175 -10.96 -16.58 14.67
CA LEU A 175 -10.23 -15.69 13.76
C LEU A 175 -8.84 -16.25 13.50
N THR A 176 -8.31 -16.02 12.30
CA THR A 176 -6.87 -16.17 12.06
C THR A 176 -6.07 -15.11 12.84
N VAL A 177 -4.77 -15.33 13.03
CA VAL A 177 -3.88 -14.31 13.60
C VAL A 177 -3.96 -13.00 12.80
N ALA A 178 -3.97 -13.08 11.47
CA ALA A 178 -4.12 -11.90 10.60
C ALA A 178 -5.44 -11.14 10.86
N GLU A 179 -6.56 -11.84 10.97
CA GLU A 179 -7.87 -11.22 11.27
C GLU A 179 -7.93 -10.64 12.69
N HIS A 180 -7.28 -11.28 13.66
CA HIS A 180 -7.14 -10.71 15.00
C HIS A 180 -6.36 -9.40 14.97
N VAL A 181 -5.20 -9.38 14.30
CA VAL A 181 -4.40 -8.15 14.12
C VAL A 181 -5.20 -7.09 13.37
N ALA A 182 -5.92 -7.45 12.31
CA ALA A 182 -6.79 -6.53 11.58
C ALA A 182 -7.84 -5.87 12.50
N SER A 183 -8.47 -6.66 13.36
CA SER A 183 -9.44 -6.15 14.35
C SER A 183 -8.79 -5.18 15.34
N ARG A 184 -7.55 -5.46 15.78
CA ARG A 184 -6.78 -4.54 16.64
C ARG A 184 -6.38 -3.25 15.93
N VAL A 185 -5.96 -3.33 14.67
CA VAL A 185 -5.65 -2.14 13.87
C VAL A 185 -6.88 -1.26 13.71
N ALA A 186 -8.05 -1.86 13.45
CA ALA A 186 -9.31 -1.12 13.39
C ALA A 186 -9.66 -0.47 14.73
N GLU A 187 -9.47 -1.18 15.84
CA GLU A 187 -9.69 -0.66 17.20
C GLU A 187 -8.76 0.53 17.52
N TRP A 188 -7.45 0.36 17.32
CA TRP A 188 -6.45 1.39 17.60
C TRP A 188 -6.59 2.62 16.69
N GLY A 189 -6.99 2.43 15.43
CA GLY A 189 -7.13 3.50 14.45
C GLY A 189 -8.27 4.48 14.74
N LYS A 190 -9.26 4.11 15.57
CA LYS A 190 -10.44 4.94 15.90
C LYS A 190 -10.08 6.33 16.43
N VAL A 191 -8.94 6.45 17.11
CA VAL A 191 -8.48 7.73 17.70
C VAL A 191 -7.93 8.71 16.67
N SER A 192 -7.77 8.29 15.41
CA SER A 192 -7.09 9.05 14.36
C SER A 192 -7.89 9.09 13.04
N VAL A 193 -9.21 9.12 13.13
CA VAL A 193 -10.09 9.18 11.95
C VAL A 193 -10.21 10.63 11.46
N GLY A 194 -9.82 10.86 10.21
CA GLY A 194 -9.94 12.15 9.54
C GLY A 194 -11.37 12.47 9.08
N SER A 195 -11.54 13.68 8.56
CA SER A 195 -12.85 14.18 8.09
C SER A 195 -13.42 13.38 6.92
N ARG A 196 -12.57 12.65 6.19
CA ARG A 196 -12.97 11.78 5.08
C ARG A 196 -13.31 10.35 5.51
N GLY A 197 -13.37 10.08 6.81
CA GLY A 197 -13.74 8.78 7.35
C GLY A 197 -12.62 7.75 7.41
N TYR A 198 -11.38 8.13 7.01
CA TYR A 198 -10.21 7.26 7.04
C TYR A 198 -9.28 7.56 8.22
N SER A 199 -8.77 6.49 8.82
CA SER A 199 -7.80 6.52 9.91
C SER A 199 -6.37 6.81 9.41
N ALA A 200 -5.57 7.55 10.19
CA ALA A 200 -4.13 7.71 9.97
C ALA A 200 -3.36 6.38 10.17
N LEU A 201 -3.97 5.44 10.90
CA LEU A 201 -3.54 4.04 10.96
C LEU A 201 -4.21 3.23 9.86
N GLY A 202 -3.41 2.74 8.93
CA GLY A 202 -3.76 1.77 7.89
C GLY A 202 -3.14 0.40 8.12
N ALA A 203 -3.28 -0.48 7.13
CA ALA A 203 -2.77 -1.85 7.16
C ALA A 203 -1.95 -2.19 5.91
N VAL A 204 -0.97 -3.09 6.05
CA VAL A 204 -0.30 -3.76 4.93
C VAL A 204 -0.93 -5.14 4.76
N VAL A 205 -1.57 -5.34 3.60
CA VAL A 205 -2.24 -6.59 3.24
C VAL A 205 -1.83 -7.01 1.83
N GLY A 206 -1.19 -8.17 1.68
CA GLY A 206 -0.82 -8.74 0.40
C GLY A 206 -2.03 -9.25 -0.38
N ALA A 207 -2.05 -9.01 -1.69
CA ALA A 207 -3.10 -9.49 -2.58
C ALA A 207 -2.82 -10.94 -3.03
N THR A 208 -3.05 -11.91 -2.16
CA THR A 208 -2.82 -13.33 -2.46
C THR A 208 -4.10 -14.16 -2.59
N LYS A 209 -5.19 -13.80 -1.88
CA LYS A 209 -6.48 -14.52 -1.91
C LYS A 209 -7.67 -13.57 -1.71
N ALA A 210 -8.54 -13.43 -2.72
CA ALA A 210 -9.68 -12.52 -2.70
C ALA A 210 -10.66 -12.74 -1.53
N HIS A 211 -10.90 -14.00 -1.12
CA HIS A 211 -11.74 -14.29 0.05
C HIS A 211 -11.17 -13.69 1.34
N GLU A 212 -9.88 -13.87 1.57
CA GLU A 212 -9.17 -13.33 2.72
C GLU A 212 -9.16 -11.79 2.69
N GLY A 213 -8.91 -11.21 1.50
CA GLY A 213 -8.99 -9.76 1.29
C GLY A 213 -10.36 -9.18 1.66
N ARG A 214 -11.46 -9.82 1.24
CA ARG A 214 -12.83 -9.41 1.63
C ARG A 214 -13.06 -9.48 3.14
N SER A 215 -12.58 -10.53 3.82
CA SER A 215 -12.70 -10.64 5.29
C SER A 215 -11.97 -9.49 5.99
N LEU A 216 -10.70 -9.29 5.63
CA LEU A 216 -9.85 -8.24 6.20
C LEU A 216 -10.40 -6.83 5.93
N ARG A 217 -10.92 -6.58 4.72
CA ARG A 217 -11.57 -5.31 4.37
C ARG A 217 -12.77 -4.99 5.28
N ARG A 218 -13.61 -6.00 5.57
CA ARG A 218 -14.78 -5.84 6.46
C ARG A 218 -14.37 -5.54 7.90
N LEU A 219 -13.29 -6.16 8.38
CA LEU A 219 -12.79 -5.94 9.75
C LEU A 219 -12.18 -4.54 9.94
N MET A 220 -11.69 -3.92 8.86
CA MET A 220 -10.95 -2.66 8.94
C MET A 220 -11.62 -1.53 8.16
N PRO A 221 -12.92 -1.22 8.28
CA PRO A 221 -13.67 -0.38 7.32
C PRO A 221 -13.13 1.05 7.15
N GLN A 222 -12.36 1.58 8.09
CA GLN A 222 -11.81 2.95 8.05
C GLN A 222 -10.31 3.00 7.74
N GLN A 223 -9.66 1.85 7.57
CA GLN A 223 -8.23 1.79 7.32
C GLN A 223 -7.95 1.88 5.81
N ILE A 224 -6.90 2.61 5.45
CA ILE A 224 -6.33 2.52 4.12
C ILE A 224 -5.43 1.27 4.08
N ILE A 225 -5.55 0.45 3.04
CA ILE A 225 -4.77 -0.77 2.86
C ILE A 225 -3.65 -0.54 1.85
N LEU A 226 -2.40 -0.66 2.29
CA LEU A 226 -1.24 -0.72 1.41
C LEU A 226 -1.06 -2.15 0.88
N VAL A 227 -1.17 -2.31 -0.43
CA VAL A 227 -1.19 -3.62 -1.11
C VAL A 227 0.14 -3.87 -1.83
N PRO A 228 1.09 -4.62 -1.24
CA PRO A 228 2.32 -4.97 -1.90
C PRO A 228 2.13 -6.03 -2.98
N GLY A 229 2.89 -5.91 -4.08
CA GLY A 229 3.21 -7.06 -4.92
C GLY A 229 2.34 -7.34 -6.14
N TYR A 230 1.52 -6.39 -6.61
CA TYR A 230 0.74 -6.61 -7.84
C TYR A 230 1.63 -6.94 -9.05
N GLY A 231 1.25 -7.96 -9.82
CA GLY A 231 1.95 -8.44 -11.01
C GLY A 231 3.20 -9.31 -10.75
N ALA A 232 4.03 -8.98 -9.75
CA ALA A 232 5.25 -9.74 -9.47
C ALA A 232 5.04 -10.94 -8.52
N GLN A 233 3.96 -10.94 -7.74
CA GLN A 233 3.65 -11.97 -6.73
C GLN A 233 2.36 -12.74 -7.04
N GLY A 234 1.86 -12.64 -8.28
CA GLY A 234 0.73 -13.46 -8.75
C GLY A 234 -0.66 -13.02 -8.32
N GLY A 235 -0.82 -11.85 -7.68
CA GLY A 235 -2.14 -11.31 -7.33
C GLY A 235 -2.96 -10.96 -8.57
N SER A 236 -4.18 -11.48 -8.65
CA SER A 236 -5.13 -11.19 -9.73
C SER A 236 -5.81 -9.82 -9.57
N ALA A 237 -6.50 -9.36 -10.60
CA ALA A 237 -7.33 -8.16 -10.53
C ALA A 237 -8.43 -8.29 -9.45
N GLU A 238 -9.01 -9.48 -9.27
CA GLU A 238 -10.03 -9.73 -8.25
C GLU A 238 -9.44 -9.64 -6.83
N ASP A 239 -8.25 -10.20 -6.61
CA ASP A 239 -7.58 -10.14 -5.31
C ASP A 239 -7.34 -8.68 -4.89
N VAL A 240 -6.91 -7.85 -5.83
CA VAL A 240 -6.73 -6.42 -5.59
C VAL A 240 -8.06 -5.72 -5.33
N ARG A 241 -9.07 -5.91 -6.20
CA ARG A 241 -10.40 -5.30 -6.05
C ARG A 241 -11.02 -5.58 -4.68
N SER A 242 -10.81 -6.78 -4.14
CA SER A 242 -11.36 -7.20 -2.84
C SER A 242 -10.94 -6.35 -1.64
N LEU A 243 -9.87 -5.57 -1.77
CA LEU A 243 -9.32 -4.70 -0.72
C LEU A 243 -9.80 -3.25 -0.82
N PHE A 244 -10.44 -2.89 -1.93
CA PHE A 244 -11.04 -1.57 -2.14
C PHE A 244 -12.48 -1.53 -1.64
N HIS A 245 -12.96 -0.33 -1.34
CA HIS A 245 -14.40 -0.07 -1.24
C HIS A 245 -15.02 0.07 -2.64
N ASP A 246 -16.35 0.08 -2.69
CA ASP A 246 -17.10 0.16 -3.95
C ASP A 246 -16.85 1.47 -4.71
N ASP A 247 -16.54 2.56 -3.98
CA ASP A 247 -16.15 3.87 -4.54
C ASP A 247 -14.71 3.91 -5.10
N GLY A 248 -13.96 2.82 -4.95
CA GLY A 248 -12.59 2.70 -5.41
C GLY A 248 -11.53 3.32 -4.50
N LEU A 249 -11.89 3.66 -3.26
CA LEU A 249 -10.97 4.12 -2.22
C LEU A 249 -10.65 3.01 -1.20
N GLY A 250 -9.89 3.36 -0.18
CA GLY A 250 -9.54 2.48 0.94
C GLY A 250 -8.36 1.54 0.71
N ALA A 251 -7.76 1.53 -0.48
CA ALA A 251 -6.52 0.79 -0.74
C ALA A 251 -5.59 1.53 -1.72
N ILE A 252 -4.31 1.19 -1.68
CA ILE A 252 -3.26 1.71 -2.56
C ILE A 252 -2.34 0.56 -2.95
N VAL A 253 -2.15 0.36 -4.25
CA VAL A 253 -1.36 -0.76 -4.76
C VAL A 253 0.08 -0.33 -5.00
N THR A 254 1.04 -1.13 -4.55
CA THR A 254 2.47 -0.80 -4.74
C THR A 254 3.11 -1.59 -5.87
N ALA A 255 3.96 -0.92 -6.64
CA ALA A 255 4.89 -1.54 -7.58
C ALA A 255 6.26 -0.87 -7.47
N SER A 256 7.33 -1.64 -7.59
CA SER A 256 8.71 -1.15 -7.42
C SER A 256 9.54 -1.54 -8.63
N ARG A 257 10.14 -2.74 -8.61
CA ARG A 257 11.04 -3.25 -9.66
C ARG A 257 10.46 -3.21 -11.08
N SER A 258 9.17 -3.46 -11.26
CA SER A 258 8.50 -3.42 -12.57
C SER A 258 8.39 -2.01 -13.17
N VAL A 259 8.46 -0.97 -12.31
CA VAL A 259 8.41 0.44 -12.71
C VAL A 259 9.83 1.00 -12.82
N ILE A 260 10.62 0.89 -11.76
CA ILE A 260 11.94 1.56 -11.69
C ILE A 260 13.00 0.91 -12.60
N TYR A 261 12.81 -0.35 -12.99
CA TYR A 261 13.69 -1.06 -13.94
C TYR A 261 12.94 -1.47 -15.20
N ALA A 262 11.96 -0.67 -15.62
CA ALA A 262 11.25 -0.93 -16.86
C ALA A 262 12.24 -0.99 -18.03
N PRO A 263 12.15 -2.00 -18.92
CA PRO A 263 13.03 -2.09 -20.07
C PRO A 263 12.79 -0.92 -21.01
N GLN A 264 13.88 -0.36 -21.53
CA GLN A 264 13.86 0.73 -22.51
C GLN A 264 13.38 0.21 -23.86
N GLN A 265 12.53 0.98 -24.52
CA GLN A 265 12.20 0.81 -25.93
C GLN A 265 13.22 1.54 -26.82
N LYS A 266 13.25 1.21 -28.12
CA LYS A 266 14.20 1.82 -29.06
C LYS A 266 14.00 3.35 -29.10
N GLY A 267 15.06 4.09 -28.80
CA GLY A 267 15.05 5.56 -28.79
C GLY A 267 14.58 6.18 -27.46
N GLU A 268 14.26 5.37 -26.46
CA GLU A 268 13.78 5.82 -25.15
C GLU A 268 14.93 5.92 -24.14
N THR A 269 14.95 6.98 -23.33
CA THR A 269 15.85 7.09 -22.18
C THR A 269 15.35 6.26 -20.99
N TRP A 270 16.21 5.96 -20.02
CA TRP A 270 15.83 5.10 -18.89
C TRP A 270 14.71 5.72 -18.03
N ASP A 271 14.71 7.03 -17.86
CA ASP A 271 13.71 7.79 -17.11
C ASP A 271 12.36 7.87 -17.86
N GLN A 272 12.39 7.94 -19.20
CA GLN A 272 11.19 7.79 -20.02
C GLN A 272 10.57 6.40 -19.87
N ALA A 273 11.38 5.34 -19.83
CA ALA A 273 10.90 3.98 -19.60
C ALA A 273 10.23 3.84 -18.21
N VAL A 274 10.81 4.45 -17.18
CA VAL A 274 10.23 4.52 -15.82
C VAL A 274 8.88 5.25 -15.84
N ALA A 275 8.82 6.42 -16.48
CA ALA A 275 7.58 7.20 -16.59
C ALA A 275 6.48 6.42 -17.33
N ARG A 276 6.82 5.76 -18.45
CA ARG A 276 5.90 4.90 -19.20
C ARG A 276 5.37 3.76 -18.34
N ALA A 277 6.24 3.05 -17.63
CA ALA A 277 5.81 1.95 -16.76
C ALA A 277 4.95 2.43 -15.58
N ALA A 278 5.27 3.58 -14.99
CA ALA A 278 4.44 4.19 -13.95
C ALA A 278 3.03 4.54 -14.48
N LYS A 279 2.94 5.08 -15.70
CA LYS A 279 1.66 5.37 -16.36
C LYS A 279 0.85 4.11 -16.63
N THR A 280 1.46 3.09 -17.23
CA THR A 280 0.81 1.80 -17.47
C THR A 280 0.33 1.15 -16.17
N PHE A 281 1.13 1.24 -15.10
CA PHE A 281 0.74 0.73 -13.79
C PHE A 281 -0.46 1.49 -13.22
N ALA A 282 -0.44 2.82 -13.23
CA ALA A 282 -1.55 3.65 -12.77
C ALA A 282 -2.85 3.37 -13.55
N GLU A 283 -2.77 3.25 -14.87
CA GLU A 283 -3.91 2.93 -15.74
C GLU A 283 -4.45 1.53 -15.46
N THR A 284 -3.57 0.54 -15.29
CA THR A 284 -3.97 -0.84 -14.97
C THR A 284 -4.76 -0.90 -13.68
N ILE A 285 -4.25 -0.28 -12.61
CA ILE A 285 -4.93 -0.29 -11.30
C ILE A 285 -6.23 0.52 -11.36
N ARG A 286 -6.24 1.66 -12.04
CA ARG A 286 -7.48 2.43 -12.27
C ARG A 286 -8.56 1.56 -12.92
N ASN A 287 -8.22 0.81 -13.96
CA ASN A 287 -9.17 -0.07 -14.65
C ASN A 287 -9.67 -1.22 -13.76
N VAL A 288 -8.78 -1.83 -12.97
CA VAL A 288 -9.16 -2.86 -11.98
C VAL A 288 -10.20 -2.30 -11.00
N VAL A 289 -10.01 -1.08 -10.52
CA VAL A 289 -10.90 -0.46 -9.54
C VAL A 289 -12.21 0.06 -10.15
N GLN A 290 -12.23 0.44 -11.43
CA GLN A 290 -13.42 0.96 -12.11
C GLN A 290 -14.33 -0.11 -12.73
N THR A 291 -13.85 -1.34 -12.91
CA THR A 291 -14.65 -2.40 -13.54
C THR A 291 -15.75 -2.87 -12.59
N PRO A 292 -17.05 -2.78 -12.96
CA PRO A 292 -18.15 -3.31 -12.17
C PRO A 292 -18.02 -4.83 -12.04
N THR A 293 -18.34 -5.38 -10.88
CA THR A 293 -18.54 -6.83 -10.74
C THR A 293 -19.73 -7.24 -11.60
N SER A 294 -19.48 -8.00 -12.66
CA SER A 294 -20.55 -8.76 -13.31
C SER A 294 -21.08 -9.76 -12.26
N ASN A 295 -22.19 -9.44 -11.61
CA ASN A 295 -22.92 -10.44 -10.85
C ASN A 295 -23.24 -11.61 -11.81
N PRO A 296 -22.99 -12.87 -11.43
CA PRO A 296 -23.59 -13.98 -12.15
C PRO A 296 -25.11 -13.87 -11.94
N THR A 297 -25.82 -13.40 -12.96
CA THR A 297 -27.27 -13.34 -12.99
C THR A 297 -27.83 -14.73 -12.68
N THR A 298 -28.58 -14.81 -11.59
CA THR A 298 -29.58 -15.83 -11.32
C THR A 298 -30.58 -15.86 -12.48
N SER A 299 -30.35 -16.74 -13.44
CA SER A 299 -31.28 -17.06 -14.51
C SER A 299 -31.67 -18.52 -14.38
N THR A 300 -32.84 -18.78 -13.80
CA THR A 300 -33.81 -19.74 -14.33
C THR A 300 -35.06 -19.73 -13.44
N THR A 301 -36.00 -18.85 -13.80
CA THR A 301 -37.43 -19.19 -13.67
C THR A 301 -37.83 -19.92 -14.94
N PRO A 302 -38.65 -20.97 -14.86
CA PRO A 302 -39.65 -21.16 -15.89
C PRO A 302 -41.06 -20.99 -15.33
N SER A 303 -41.81 -20.26 -16.14
CA SER A 303 -43.23 -19.97 -16.15
C SER A 303 -44.16 -21.16 -15.87
N SER A 304 -45.26 -20.82 -15.23
CA SER A 304 -46.54 -21.52 -15.08
C SER A 304 -47.14 -22.09 -16.38
N ASN A 305 -47.83 -23.24 -16.30
CA ASN A 305 -49.30 -23.28 -16.37
C ASN A 305 -49.90 -24.65 -15.99
N PRO A 306 -51.15 -24.69 -15.47
CA PRO A 306 -51.83 -25.90 -15.05
C PRO A 306 -52.65 -26.52 -16.19
N THR A 307 -52.81 -27.83 -16.21
CA THR A 307 -53.87 -28.49 -16.99
C THR A 307 -54.54 -29.54 -16.14
N THR A 308 -55.83 -29.33 -15.93
CA THR A 308 -56.81 -30.16 -15.26
C THR A 308 -57.11 -31.39 -16.11
N THR A 309 -57.02 -32.60 -15.54
CA THR A 309 -57.86 -33.73 -15.95
C THR A 309 -58.10 -34.65 -14.75
N THR A 310 -59.36 -34.72 -14.37
CA THR A 310 -60.01 -35.69 -13.48
C THR A 310 -59.80 -37.13 -13.93
N ASN A 311 -59.58 -38.05 -12.98
CA ASN A 311 -60.36 -39.29 -12.83
C ASN A 311 -59.84 -40.15 -11.66
N THR A 312 -60.74 -40.47 -10.75
CA THR A 312 -60.74 -41.62 -9.82
C THR A 312 -61.97 -42.47 -10.17
N PRO A 313 -62.19 -43.67 -9.62
CA PRO A 313 -61.30 -44.68 -9.04
C PRO A 313 -61.59 -46.10 -9.62
N THR A 314 -60.77 -47.11 -9.30
CA THR A 314 -61.27 -48.49 -9.09
C THR A 314 -60.27 -49.33 -8.29
N THR A 315 -60.67 -49.70 -7.08
CA THR A 315 -60.29 -50.92 -6.34
C THR A 315 -60.95 -52.15 -7.00
N PRO A 316 -60.57 -53.41 -6.72
CA PRO A 316 -60.52 -54.03 -5.38
C PRO A 316 -59.13 -54.46 -4.91
#